data_AF-A0A5Q0LD96-F1
#
_entry.id   AF-A0A5Q0LD96-F1
#
_cell.length_a   1.000
_cell.length_b   1.000
_cell.length_c   1.000
_cell.angle_alpha   90.00
_cell.angle_beta   90.00
_cell.angle_gamma   90.00
#
_symmetry.space_group_name_H-M   'P 1'
#
loop_
_entity.id
_entity.type
_entity.pdbx_description
1 polymer ?
#
loop_
_entity_poly.entity_id
_entity_poly.type
_entity_poly.pdbx_seq_one_letter_code
_entity_poly.pdbx_strand_id
1 'polypeptide(L)'
;MLVHDWMPGWQIVFWIVPVGDPPGDAWGTQAREILWYLRTYLWFVLLSPLLLKVFRRAPVPALLLSLVPVVVLRCGWQPPYDRFGGGLTDFATFLFCWLAGFAHREGVLRRPRPAPVIAASLALLALGGWYAFAHQAEYGTYDLDEIPVAQAFWSAGFVMLLMYVKAHYRVDFARLARFRRLDRTVTIFNGRAVTIYLWHEIALVAAVPPIDRFWKVPAFEKWLPLESHWFMLGVGWVLIWIAIPLFGWVEDVAARKKPRRFP
;
A
#
# COMPACT_ATOMS: atom_id res chain seq x y z
N MET A 1 -9.54 11.52 -19.10
CA MET A 1 -10.90 11.94 -18.70
C MET A 1 -11.57 12.80 -19.76
N LEU A 2 -11.26 14.10 -19.90
CA LEU A 2 -11.86 14.94 -20.97
C LEU A 2 -11.36 14.62 -22.40
N VAL A 3 -10.16 14.05 -22.52
CA VAL A 3 -9.53 13.71 -23.81
C VAL A 3 -10.05 12.37 -24.38
N HIS A 4 -10.82 11.59 -23.61
CA HIS A 4 -11.34 10.27 -23.99
C HIS A 4 -12.88 10.22 -23.95
N ASP A 5 -13.56 11.35 -24.16
CA ASP A 5 -15.04 11.46 -24.22
C ASP A 5 -15.78 10.88 -22.99
N TRP A 6 -15.13 10.88 -21.82
CA TRP A 6 -15.70 10.35 -20.60
C TRP A 6 -16.01 11.47 -19.59
N MET A 7 -17.30 11.72 -19.36
CA MET A 7 -17.82 12.63 -18.34
C MET A 7 -18.38 11.83 -17.15
N PRO A 8 -17.65 11.72 -16.04
CA PRO A 8 -18.22 11.16 -14.81
C PRO A 8 -19.35 12.07 -14.30
N GLY A 9 -20.45 11.46 -13.85
CA GLY A 9 -21.49 12.17 -13.09
C GLY A 9 -21.00 12.60 -11.70
N TRP A 10 -21.92 12.72 -10.72
CA TRP A 10 -21.60 13.11 -9.33
C TRP A 10 -20.48 12.28 -8.67
N GLN A 11 -20.25 11.06 -9.17
CA GLN A 11 -19.25 10.11 -8.68
C GLN A 11 -17.79 10.57 -8.88
N ILE A 12 -17.55 11.67 -9.60
CA ILE A 12 -16.21 12.25 -9.72
C ILE A 12 -15.63 12.66 -8.35
N VAL A 13 -16.50 12.92 -7.36
CA VAL A 13 -16.10 13.26 -5.98
C VAL A 13 -15.22 12.17 -5.35
N PHE A 14 -15.35 10.91 -5.78
CA PHE A 14 -14.52 9.81 -5.27
C PHE A 14 -13.04 9.91 -5.68
N TRP A 15 -12.71 10.73 -6.69
CA TRP A 15 -11.31 11.08 -6.98
C TRP A 15 -10.68 12.01 -5.94
N ILE A 16 -11.51 12.75 -5.18
CA ILE A 16 -11.07 13.71 -4.16
C ILE A 16 -11.18 13.08 -2.77
N VAL A 17 -12.31 12.42 -2.49
CA VAL A 17 -12.54 11.70 -1.24
C VAL A 17 -12.81 10.24 -1.58
N PRO A 18 -11.79 9.36 -1.52
CA PRO A 18 -11.90 7.98 -1.98
C PRO A 18 -12.65 7.13 -0.95
N VAL A 19 -13.93 7.42 -0.70
CA VAL A 19 -14.80 6.58 0.14
C VAL A 19 -15.17 5.29 -0.60
N GLY A 20 -15.18 5.34 -1.92
CA GLY A 20 -15.34 4.20 -2.83
C GLY A 20 -14.49 4.42 -4.08
N ASP A 21 -14.44 3.42 -4.95
CA ASP A 21 -13.62 3.52 -6.16
C ASP A 21 -14.18 4.56 -7.14
N PRO A 22 -13.34 5.45 -7.67
CA PRO A 22 -13.81 6.35 -8.70
C PRO A 22 -14.17 5.59 -9.99
N PRO A 23 -15.16 6.08 -10.76
CA PRO A 23 -15.39 5.55 -12.09
C PRO A 23 -14.20 5.87 -13.01
N GLY A 24 -14.03 5.12 -14.10
CA GLY A 24 -12.89 5.30 -15.01
C GLY A 24 -12.93 4.36 -16.21
N ASP A 25 -12.33 4.82 -17.31
CA ASP A 25 -11.94 4.02 -18.49
C ASP A 25 -10.66 3.21 -18.18
N ALA A 26 -10.04 2.58 -19.17
CA ALA A 26 -8.80 1.81 -18.98
C ALA A 26 -7.69 2.62 -18.29
N TRP A 27 -7.63 3.93 -18.53
CA TRP A 27 -6.70 4.83 -17.85
C TRP A 27 -7.11 5.09 -16.39
N GLY A 28 -8.41 5.30 -16.15
CA GLY A 28 -8.95 5.44 -14.81
C GLY A 28 -8.85 4.17 -13.95
N THR A 29 -8.76 2.98 -14.55
CA THR A 29 -8.53 1.72 -13.84
C THR A 29 -7.15 1.68 -13.19
N GLN A 30 -6.08 2.04 -13.91
CA GLN A 30 -4.72 2.12 -13.35
C GLN A 30 -4.66 3.14 -12.20
N ALA A 31 -5.23 4.33 -12.40
CA ALA A 31 -5.26 5.31 -11.31
C ALA A 31 -6.17 4.88 -10.12
N ARG A 32 -7.16 4.00 -10.34
CA ARG A 32 -7.98 3.38 -9.27
C ARG A 32 -7.17 2.36 -8.47
N GLU A 33 -6.30 1.59 -9.11
CA GLU A 33 -5.39 0.64 -8.46
C GLU A 33 -4.44 1.32 -7.47
N ILE A 34 -4.18 2.62 -7.60
CA ILE A 34 -3.43 3.37 -6.58
C ILE A 34 -4.35 3.85 -5.44
N LEU A 35 -5.61 4.16 -5.76
CA LEU A 35 -6.53 4.79 -4.81
C LEU A 35 -7.12 3.82 -3.78
N TRP A 36 -7.10 2.51 -4.02
CA TRP A 36 -7.61 1.52 -3.06
C TRP A 36 -6.93 1.68 -1.68
N TYR A 37 -5.63 1.98 -1.65
CA TYR A 37 -4.88 2.19 -0.42
C TYR A 37 -5.39 3.42 0.34
N LEU A 38 -5.61 4.56 -0.34
CA LEU A 38 -6.13 5.76 0.31
C LEU A 38 -7.54 5.55 0.83
N ARG A 39 -8.38 4.84 0.06
CA ARG A 39 -9.73 4.45 0.51
C ARG A 39 -9.67 3.63 1.79
N THR A 40 -8.87 2.57 1.78
CA THR A 40 -8.73 1.64 2.89
C THR A 40 -8.18 2.36 4.12
N TYR A 41 -7.15 3.19 3.93
CA TYR A 41 -6.56 4.02 4.97
C TYR A 41 -7.57 5.01 5.55
N LEU A 42 -8.35 5.69 4.70
CA LEU A 42 -9.41 6.61 5.13
C LEU A 42 -10.43 5.89 6.02
N TRP A 43 -10.93 4.73 5.58
CA TRP A 43 -11.86 3.93 6.37
C TRP A 43 -11.28 3.48 7.70
N PHE A 44 -10.02 3.06 7.72
CA PHE A 44 -9.35 2.72 8.97
C PHE A 44 -9.21 3.91 9.91
N VAL A 45 -8.86 5.10 9.41
CA VAL A 45 -8.80 6.32 10.22
C VAL A 45 -10.16 6.67 10.79
N LEU A 46 -11.21 6.63 9.96
CA LEU A 46 -12.59 6.93 10.39
C LEU A 46 -13.10 5.92 11.44
N LEU A 47 -12.81 4.64 11.27
CA LEU A 47 -13.23 3.57 12.17
C LEU A 47 -12.31 3.40 13.39
N SER A 48 -11.14 4.03 13.40
CA SER A 48 -10.14 3.90 14.46
C SER A 48 -10.67 4.17 15.87
N PRO A 49 -11.50 5.20 16.14
CA PRO A 49 -12.03 5.43 17.48
C PRO A 49 -12.83 4.23 18.00
N LEU A 50 -13.64 3.62 17.13
CA LEU A 50 -14.44 2.44 17.46
C LEU A 50 -13.56 1.19 17.61
N LEU A 51 -12.69 0.93 16.63
CA LEU A 51 -11.78 -0.21 16.63
C LEU A 51 -10.86 -0.16 17.86
N LEU A 52 -10.35 1.01 18.22
CA LEU A 52 -9.51 1.20 19.39
C LEU A 52 -10.27 0.97 20.69
N LYS A 53 -11.54 1.41 20.77
CA LYS A 53 -12.41 1.14 21.93
C LYS A 53 -12.64 -0.36 22.12
N VAL A 54 -12.85 -1.10 21.04
CA VAL A 54 -12.98 -2.57 21.08
C VAL A 54 -11.64 -3.22 21.45
N PHE A 55 -10.56 -2.82 20.78
CA PHE A 55 -9.22 -3.35 20.98
C PHE A 55 -8.74 -3.21 22.43
N ARG A 56 -8.97 -2.06 23.07
CA ARG A 56 -8.56 -1.82 24.46
C ARG A 56 -9.23 -2.73 25.48
N ARG A 57 -10.40 -3.31 25.18
CA ARG A 57 -11.06 -4.27 26.09
C ARG A 57 -10.36 -5.63 26.10
N ALA A 58 -9.91 -6.08 24.94
CA ALA A 58 -9.28 -7.38 24.79
C ALA A 58 -8.26 -7.36 23.62
N PRO A 59 -7.04 -6.82 23.83
CA PRO A 59 -6.09 -6.58 22.74
C PRO A 59 -5.69 -7.84 21.98
N VAL A 60 -5.41 -8.94 22.70
CA VAL A 60 -4.96 -10.20 22.09
C VAL A 60 -6.11 -10.87 21.33
N PRO A 61 -7.31 -11.08 21.91
CA PRO A 61 -8.45 -11.59 21.15
C PRO A 61 -8.81 -10.71 19.95
N ALA A 62 -8.81 -9.38 20.10
CA ALA A 62 -9.13 -8.47 19.00
C ALA A 62 -8.15 -8.62 17.82
N LEU A 63 -6.85 -8.78 18.11
CA LEU A 63 -5.83 -9.01 17.10
C LEU A 63 -6.02 -10.36 16.41
N LEU A 64 -6.24 -11.45 17.15
CA LEU A 64 -6.45 -12.77 16.55
C LEU A 64 -7.74 -12.83 15.73
N LEU A 65 -8.83 -12.25 16.25
CA LEU A 65 -10.13 -12.23 15.58
C LEU A 65 -10.16 -11.34 14.34
N SER A 66 -9.23 -10.41 14.17
CA SER A 66 -9.16 -9.59 12.95
C SER A 66 -8.83 -10.35 11.66
N LEU A 67 -8.34 -11.59 11.75
CA LEU A 67 -8.14 -12.46 10.58
C LEU A 67 -9.40 -13.25 10.22
N VAL A 68 -10.41 -13.28 11.08
CA VAL A 68 -11.66 -14.02 10.82
C VAL A 68 -12.45 -13.42 9.65
N PRO A 69 -12.62 -12.09 9.53
CA PRO A 69 -13.39 -11.50 8.43
C PRO A 69 -12.92 -11.95 7.05
N VAL A 70 -11.61 -11.92 6.76
CA VAL A 70 -11.11 -12.30 5.43
C VAL A 70 -11.38 -13.78 5.10
N VAL A 71 -11.30 -14.66 6.10
CA VAL A 71 -11.64 -16.09 5.93
C VAL A 71 -13.15 -16.27 5.71
N VAL A 72 -13.98 -15.55 6.46
CA VAL A 72 -15.45 -15.59 6.31
C VAL A 72 -15.88 -15.08 4.93
N LEU A 73 -15.27 -14.01 4.44
CA LEU A 73 -15.55 -13.48 3.10
C LEU A 73 -15.14 -14.46 1.99
N ARG A 74 -14.11 -15.27 2.23
CA ARG A 74 -13.71 -16.31 1.28
C ARG A 74 -14.61 -17.54 1.33
N CYS A 75 -14.88 -18.07 2.52
CA CYS A 75 -15.49 -19.39 2.70
C CYS A 75 -17.01 -19.36 2.90
N GLY A 76 -17.56 -18.27 3.44
CA GLY A 76 -18.96 -18.19 3.85
C GLY A 76 -19.81 -17.27 2.97
N TRP A 77 -19.28 -16.10 2.59
CA TRP A 77 -20.01 -15.14 1.78
C TRP A 77 -19.07 -14.26 0.94
N GLN A 78 -19.14 -14.41 -0.38
CA GLN A 78 -18.33 -13.61 -1.28
C GLN A 78 -18.91 -12.19 -1.41
N PRO A 79 -18.11 -11.14 -1.19
CA PRO A 79 -18.54 -9.77 -1.42
C PRO A 79 -18.99 -9.56 -2.87
N PRO A 80 -19.93 -8.64 -3.12
CA PRO A 80 -20.31 -8.27 -4.48
C PRO A 80 -19.12 -7.71 -5.27
N TYR A 81 -19.07 -7.95 -6.59
CA TYR A 81 -18.06 -7.39 -7.49
C TYR A 81 -18.32 -5.90 -7.79
N ASP A 82 -18.43 -5.10 -6.74
CA ASP A 82 -18.66 -3.67 -6.80
C ASP A 82 -17.73 -2.92 -5.83
N ARG A 83 -17.88 -1.60 -5.78
CA ARG A 83 -17.05 -0.70 -4.94
C ARG A 83 -17.11 -1.06 -3.46
N PHE A 84 -18.27 -1.54 -3.00
CA PHE A 84 -18.47 -1.91 -1.61
C PHE A 84 -17.74 -3.22 -1.31
N GLY A 85 -17.89 -4.23 -2.17
CA GLY A 85 -17.20 -5.50 -1.97
C GLY A 85 -15.68 -5.38 -2.06
N GLY A 86 -15.16 -4.53 -2.95
CA GLY A 86 -13.74 -4.21 -3.00
C GLY A 86 -13.23 -3.59 -1.69
N GLY A 87 -13.86 -2.50 -1.24
CA GLY A 87 -13.49 -1.85 0.03
C GLY A 87 -13.65 -2.75 1.26
N LEU A 88 -14.65 -3.64 1.26
CA LEU A 88 -14.85 -4.62 2.34
C LEU A 88 -13.74 -5.68 2.35
N THR A 89 -13.32 -6.15 1.18
CA THR A 89 -12.22 -7.11 1.02
C THR A 89 -10.91 -6.49 1.48
N ASP A 90 -10.60 -5.26 1.07
CA ASP A 90 -9.40 -4.55 1.50
C ASP A 90 -9.39 -4.35 3.02
N PHE A 91 -10.52 -3.89 3.57
CA PHE A 91 -10.65 -3.69 5.00
C PHE A 91 -10.41 -4.99 5.78
N ALA A 92 -11.04 -6.10 5.36
CA ALA A 92 -10.87 -7.41 5.98
C ALA A 92 -9.43 -7.93 5.88
N THR A 93 -8.77 -7.70 4.74
CA THR A 93 -7.40 -8.14 4.46
C THR A 93 -6.38 -7.44 5.36
N PHE A 94 -6.53 -6.12 5.54
CA PHE A 94 -5.55 -5.30 6.25
C PHE A 94 -5.92 -4.97 7.70
N LEU A 95 -7.07 -5.45 8.21
CA LEU A 95 -7.54 -5.17 9.58
C LEU A 95 -6.51 -5.59 10.63
N PHE A 96 -5.90 -6.77 10.47
CA PHE A 96 -4.85 -7.22 11.39
C PHE A 96 -3.67 -6.26 11.43
N CYS A 97 -3.20 -5.79 10.27
CA CYS A 97 -2.07 -4.88 10.17
C CYS A 97 -2.37 -3.55 10.88
N TRP A 98 -3.60 -3.05 10.75
CA TRP A 98 -4.04 -1.85 11.46
C TRP A 98 -4.05 -2.05 12.99
N LEU A 99 -4.64 -3.15 13.46
CA LEU A 99 -4.69 -3.47 14.90
C LEU A 99 -3.30 -3.79 15.49
N ALA A 100 -2.38 -4.35 14.70
CA ALA A 100 -0.99 -4.53 15.11
C ALA A 100 -0.31 -3.18 15.39
N GLY A 101 -0.67 -2.13 14.65
CA GLY A 101 -0.28 -0.75 14.94
C GLY A 101 -0.79 -0.25 16.31
N PHE A 102 -2.04 -0.56 16.67
CA PHE A 102 -2.56 -0.29 18.01
C PHE A 102 -1.83 -1.11 19.08
N ALA A 103 -1.56 -2.39 18.83
CA ALA A 103 -0.80 -3.25 19.73
C ALA A 103 0.60 -2.69 20.01
N HIS A 104 1.27 -2.17 18.98
CA HIS A 104 2.55 -1.49 19.11
C HIS A 104 2.43 -0.20 19.94
N ARG A 105 1.45 0.66 19.63
CA ARG A 105 1.25 1.95 20.30
C ARG A 105 0.85 1.81 21.79
N GLU A 106 -0.03 0.88 22.10
CA GLU A 106 -0.51 0.59 23.48
C GLU A 106 0.50 -0.27 24.27
N GLY A 107 1.66 -0.60 23.67
CA GLY A 107 2.73 -1.36 24.33
C GLY A 107 2.40 -2.84 24.59
N VAL A 108 1.34 -3.37 23.97
CA VAL A 108 0.91 -4.77 24.09
C VAL A 108 2.03 -5.70 23.62
N LEU A 109 2.71 -5.34 22.54
CA LEU A 109 3.81 -6.13 21.95
C LEU A 109 5.08 -6.19 22.82
N ARG A 110 5.20 -5.37 23.87
CA ARG A 110 6.39 -5.36 24.74
C ARG A 110 6.34 -6.43 25.83
N ARG A 111 5.13 -6.90 26.16
CA ARG A 111 4.87 -7.84 27.25
C ARG A 111 5.20 -9.32 26.93
N PRO A 112 4.85 -9.86 25.74
CA PRO A 112 5.02 -11.27 25.48
C PRO A 112 6.48 -11.66 25.25
N ARG A 113 6.78 -12.93 25.58
CA ARG A 113 8.09 -13.55 25.32
C ARG A 113 8.37 -13.62 23.81
N PRO A 114 9.63 -13.55 23.38
CA PRO A 114 9.99 -13.49 21.95
C PRO A 114 9.66 -14.80 21.22
N ALA A 115 9.97 -15.95 21.81
CA ALA A 115 9.77 -17.24 21.17
C ALA A 115 8.34 -17.48 20.63
N PRO A 116 7.26 -17.35 21.43
CA PRO A 116 5.91 -17.60 20.91
C PRO A 116 5.47 -16.58 19.86
N VAL A 117 5.89 -15.30 19.98
CA VAL A 117 5.52 -14.27 19.01
C VAL A 117 6.21 -14.49 17.68
N ILE A 118 7.51 -14.82 17.70
CA ILE A 118 8.28 -15.14 16.50
C ILE A 118 7.73 -16.40 15.85
N ALA A 119 7.50 -17.47 16.63
CA ALA A 119 6.93 -18.71 16.11
C ALA A 119 5.54 -18.50 15.48
N ALA A 120 4.65 -17.75 16.14
CA ALA A 120 3.34 -17.41 15.60
C ALA A 120 3.45 -16.57 14.32
N SER A 121 4.36 -15.59 14.28
CA SER A 121 4.58 -14.74 13.11
C SER A 121 5.11 -15.54 11.91
N LEU A 122 6.06 -16.46 12.16
CA LEU A 122 6.58 -17.38 11.14
C LEU A 122 5.51 -18.38 10.67
N ALA A 123 4.66 -18.85 11.57
CA ALA A 123 3.53 -19.71 11.22
C ALA A 123 2.52 -18.98 10.32
N LEU A 124 2.21 -17.71 10.61
CA LEU A 124 1.34 -16.88 9.77
C LEU A 124 1.95 -16.63 8.38
N LEU A 125 3.25 -16.33 8.31
CA LEU A 125 3.99 -16.21 7.05
C LEU A 125 3.94 -17.51 6.23
N ALA A 126 4.25 -18.64 6.87
CA ALA A 126 4.20 -19.95 6.23
C ALA A 126 2.78 -20.29 5.76
N LEU A 127 1.75 -19.95 6.53
CA LEU A 127 0.36 -20.18 6.17
C LEU A 127 -0.06 -19.31 4.98
N GLY A 128 0.27 -18.03 4.97
CA GLY A 128 -0.02 -17.13 3.84
C GLY A 128 0.69 -17.59 2.57
N GLY A 129 1.98 -17.94 2.67
CA GLY A 129 2.75 -18.47 1.56
C GLY A 129 2.19 -19.79 1.05
N TRP A 130 1.94 -20.76 1.94
CA TRP A 130 1.33 -22.03 1.56
C TRP A 130 -0.04 -21.82 0.90
N TYR A 131 -0.88 -20.94 1.43
CA TYR A 131 -2.19 -20.65 0.82
C TYR A 131 -2.05 -20.14 -0.61
N ALA A 132 -1.14 -19.20 -0.86
CA ALA A 132 -0.85 -18.71 -2.22
C ALA A 132 -0.38 -19.84 -3.14
N PHE A 133 0.54 -20.70 -2.67
CA PHE A 133 1.01 -21.85 -3.46
C PHE A 133 -0.10 -22.88 -3.75
N ALA A 134 -0.92 -23.20 -2.76
CA ALA A 134 -1.96 -24.21 -2.88
C ALA A 134 -3.11 -23.79 -3.80
N HIS A 135 -3.39 -22.48 -3.90
CA HIS A 135 -4.47 -21.94 -4.71
C HIS A 135 -3.98 -21.28 -6.00
N GLN A 136 -2.71 -21.42 -6.36
CA GLN A 136 -2.17 -20.77 -7.57
C GLN A 136 -2.91 -21.18 -8.85
N ALA A 137 -3.40 -22.43 -8.95
CA ALA A 137 -4.19 -22.87 -10.10
C ALA A 137 -5.55 -22.15 -10.19
N GLU A 138 -6.12 -21.70 -9.07
CA GLU A 138 -7.41 -20.99 -9.05
C GLU A 138 -7.29 -19.52 -9.46
N TYR A 139 -6.20 -18.87 -9.04
CA TYR A 139 -5.96 -17.45 -9.31
C TYR A 139 -5.08 -17.22 -10.55
N GLY A 140 -4.38 -18.23 -11.02
CA GLY A 140 -3.44 -18.12 -12.15
C GLY A 140 -2.11 -17.44 -11.80
N THR A 141 -1.95 -16.96 -10.56
CA THR A 141 -0.77 -16.20 -10.10
C THR A 141 -0.33 -16.62 -8.70
N TYR A 142 0.90 -16.26 -8.33
CA TYR A 142 1.39 -16.27 -6.96
C TYR A 142 1.36 -14.89 -6.31
N ASP A 143 0.85 -13.89 -7.02
CA ASP A 143 0.74 -12.53 -6.50
C ASP A 143 -0.20 -12.51 -5.29
N LEU A 144 0.33 -12.05 -4.16
CA LEU A 144 -0.44 -11.95 -2.93
C LEU A 144 -1.55 -10.92 -3.07
N ASP A 145 -1.35 -9.86 -3.85
CA ASP A 145 -2.34 -8.80 -4.01
C ASP A 145 -3.66 -9.31 -4.61
N GLU A 146 -3.61 -10.40 -5.38
CA GLU A 146 -4.81 -11.06 -5.94
C GLU A 146 -5.45 -12.11 -5.02
N ILE A 147 -4.78 -12.48 -3.92
CA ILE A 147 -5.21 -13.56 -3.02
C ILE A 147 -5.41 -13.01 -1.60
N PRO A 148 -6.58 -12.41 -1.28
CA PRO A 148 -6.82 -11.70 -0.02
C PRO A 148 -6.49 -12.49 1.26
N VAL A 149 -6.81 -13.79 1.28
CA VAL A 149 -6.49 -14.65 2.43
C VAL A 149 -4.97 -14.81 2.58
N ALA A 150 -4.26 -15.13 1.50
CA ALA A 150 -2.81 -15.25 1.53
C ALA A 150 -2.16 -13.93 1.98
N GLN A 151 -2.63 -12.81 1.42
CA GLN A 151 -2.12 -11.48 1.73
C GLN A 151 -2.34 -11.10 3.20
N ALA A 152 -3.51 -11.38 3.75
CA ALA A 152 -3.83 -11.09 5.14
C ALA A 152 -2.91 -11.86 6.10
N PHE A 153 -2.73 -13.18 5.89
CA PHE A 153 -1.90 -14.02 6.76
C PHE A 153 -0.41 -13.70 6.60
N TRP A 154 0.06 -13.51 5.36
CA TRP A 154 1.44 -13.13 5.08
C TRP A 154 1.78 -11.78 5.70
N SER A 155 0.95 -10.76 5.44
CA SER A 155 1.11 -9.41 5.99
C SER A 155 1.00 -9.41 7.52
N ALA A 156 0.10 -10.20 8.09
CA ALA A 156 -0.02 -10.34 9.54
C ALA A 156 1.26 -10.87 10.18
N GLY A 157 1.83 -11.95 9.64
CA GLY A 157 3.09 -12.51 10.12
C GLY A 157 4.25 -11.52 9.98
N PHE A 158 4.37 -10.88 8.81
CA PHE A 158 5.43 -9.91 8.54
C PHE A 158 5.34 -8.67 9.45
N VAL A 159 4.19 -8.01 9.49
CA VAL A 159 3.96 -6.78 10.27
C VAL A 159 4.07 -7.07 11.77
N MET A 160 3.54 -8.20 12.24
CA MET A 160 3.67 -8.59 13.65
C MET A 160 5.12 -8.74 14.04
N LEU A 161 5.93 -9.45 13.24
CA LEU A 161 7.36 -9.62 13.50
C LEU A 161 8.09 -8.27 13.50
N LEU A 162 7.84 -7.43 12.50
CA LEU A 162 8.47 -6.12 12.35
C LEU A 162 8.13 -5.19 13.53
N MET A 163 6.85 -5.10 13.90
CA MET A 163 6.39 -4.29 15.03
C MET A 163 6.88 -4.86 16.37
N TYR A 164 6.93 -6.18 16.53
CA TYR A 164 7.47 -6.81 17.72
C TYR A 164 8.96 -6.53 17.90
N VAL A 165 9.76 -6.71 16.84
CA VAL A 165 11.20 -6.42 16.86
C VAL A 165 11.45 -4.96 17.22
N LYS A 166 10.71 -4.04 16.59
CA LYS A 166 10.78 -2.60 16.91
C LYS A 166 10.44 -2.32 18.38
N ALA A 167 9.35 -2.89 18.89
CA ALA A 167 8.89 -2.66 20.26
C ALA A 167 9.81 -3.27 21.33
N HIS A 168 10.35 -4.47 21.07
CA HIS A 168 11.13 -5.26 22.02
C HIS A 168 12.61 -4.85 22.03
N TYR A 169 13.25 -4.79 20.88
CA TYR A 169 14.68 -4.45 20.76
C TYR A 169 14.94 -2.95 20.68
N ARG A 170 13.88 -2.12 20.71
CA ARG A 170 13.95 -0.65 20.60
C ARG A 170 14.85 -0.22 19.44
N VAL A 171 14.70 -0.89 18.30
CA VAL A 171 15.45 -0.56 17.09
C VAL A 171 15.05 0.86 16.69
N ASP A 172 15.97 1.79 16.88
CA ASP A 172 15.80 3.18 16.51
C ASP A 172 16.64 3.50 15.27
N PHE A 173 16.05 4.25 14.35
CA PHE A 173 16.74 4.78 13.18
C PHE A 173 17.77 5.86 13.54
N ALA A 174 17.91 6.23 14.82
CA ALA A 174 18.96 7.11 15.32
C ALA A 174 20.40 6.70 14.89
N ARG A 175 20.66 5.39 14.69
CA ARG A 175 21.96 4.94 14.11
C ARG A 175 22.09 5.31 12.63
N LEU A 176 20.99 5.25 11.88
CA LEU A 176 20.90 5.64 10.47
C LEU A 176 21.08 7.15 10.30
N ALA A 177 20.56 7.93 11.25
CA ALA A 177 20.69 9.40 11.29
C ALA A 177 22.15 9.89 11.40
N ARG A 178 23.11 9.02 11.78
CA ARG A 178 24.54 9.37 11.74
C ARG A 178 25.04 9.60 10.31
N PHE A 179 24.41 8.95 9.33
CA PHE A 179 24.77 9.12 7.93
C PHE A 179 23.92 10.24 7.33
N ARG A 180 24.42 11.48 7.39
CA ARG A 180 23.72 12.70 6.92
C ARG A 180 23.09 12.57 5.53
N ARG A 181 23.74 11.84 4.60
CA ARG A 181 23.19 11.63 3.25
C ARG A 181 21.97 10.71 3.27
N LEU A 182 22.04 9.61 4.00
CA LEU A 182 20.95 8.65 4.12
C LEU A 182 19.77 9.26 4.88
N ASP A 183 20.03 9.98 5.96
CA ASP A 183 19.02 10.72 6.73
C ASP A 183 18.29 11.76 5.85
N ARG A 184 19.04 12.50 5.03
CA ARG A 184 18.44 13.43 4.06
C ARG A 184 17.59 12.70 3.03
N THR A 185 18.07 11.62 2.44
CA THR A 185 17.30 10.83 1.47
C THR A 185 16.00 10.32 2.10
N VAL A 186 16.07 9.68 3.27
CA VAL A 186 14.89 9.19 4.00
C VAL A 186 13.92 10.34 4.30
N THR A 187 14.42 11.51 4.69
CA THR A 187 13.58 12.69 4.95
C THR A 187 12.88 13.18 3.69
N ILE A 188 13.55 13.19 2.54
CA ILE A 188 12.97 13.57 1.24
C ILE A 188 11.85 12.60 0.88
N PHE A 189 12.14 11.29 0.91
CA PHE A 189 11.18 10.25 0.58
C PHE A 189 9.98 10.28 1.51
N ASN A 190 10.19 10.45 2.82
CA ASN A 190 9.12 10.50 3.80
C ASN A 190 8.28 11.79 3.68
N GLY A 191 8.90 12.92 3.37
CA GLY A 191 8.21 14.20 3.15
C GLY A 191 7.45 14.27 1.82
N ARG A 192 7.67 13.30 0.92
CA ARG A 192 7.04 13.19 -0.39
C ARG A 192 6.36 11.84 -0.60
N ALA A 193 6.10 11.10 0.48
CA ALA A 193 5.69 9.71 0.40
C ALA A 193 4.33 9.55 -0.29
N VAL A 194 3.38 10.46 -0.04
CA VAL A 194 2.05 10.41 -0.65
C VAL A 194 2.14 10.78 -2.12
N THR A 195 2.95 11.78 -2.49
CA THR A 195 3.16 12.11 -3.91
C THR A 195 3.83 10.95 -4.64
N ILE A 196 4.90 10.38 -4.09
CA ILE A 196 5.59 9.25 -4.72
C ILE A 196 4.62 8.06 -4.87
N TYR A 197 3.86 7.74 -3.82
CA TYR A 197 2.86 6.67 -3.86
C TYR A 197 1.75 6.93 -4.89
N LEU A 198 1.22 8.15 -4.97
CA LEU A 198 0.15 8.47 -5.93
C LEU A 198 0.61 8.47 -7.39
N TRP A 199 1.87 8.84 -7.63
CA TRP A 199 2.37 9.06 -8.99
C TRP A 199 3.18 7.90 -9.55
N HIS A 200 3.63 6.93 -8.74
CA HIS A 200 4.53 5.89 -9.24
C HIS A 200 3.93 5.03 -10.36
N GLU A 201 2.73 4.51 -10.19
CA GLU A 201 2.08 3.67 -11.22
C GLU A 201 1.66 4.50 -12.44
N ILE A 202 1.13 5.72 -12.24
CA ILE A 202 0.87 6.67 -13.34
C ILE A 202 2.15 6.94 -14.13
N ALA A 203 3.29 7.10 -13.45
CA ALA A 203 4.58 7.32 -14.08
C ALA A 203 5.05 6.11 -14.90
N LEU A 204 4.78 4.87 -14.44
CA LEU A 204 5.08 3.66 -15.19
C LEU A 204 4.24 3.56 -16.46
N VAL A 205 2.94 3.81 -16.37
CA VAL A 205 2.05 3.84 -17.54
C VAL A 205 2.45 4.98 -18.50
N ALA A 206 2.74 6.17 -17.97
CA ALA A 206 3.18 7.32 -18.75
C ALA A 206 4.59 7.16 -19.36
N ALA A 207 5.39 6.20 -18.88
CA ALA A 207 6.67 5.86 -19.48
C ALA A 207 6.51 5.06 -20.79
N VAL A 208 5.38 4.39 -21.03
CA VAL A 208 5.17 3.58 -22.24
C VAL A 208 5.19 4.43 -23.52
N PRO A 209 4.39 5.52 -23.67
CA PRO A 209 4.40 6.32 -24.89
C PRO A 209 5.77 6.90 -25.31
N PRO A 210 6.63 7.44 -24.42
CA PRO A 210 7.95 7.89 -24.81
C PRO A 210 8.88 6.72 -25.19
N ILE A 211 8.78 5.56 -24.53
CA ILE A 211 9.57 4.37 -24.90
C ILE A 211 9.17 3.88 -26.30
N ASP A 212 7.88 3.85 -26.63
CA ASP A 212 7.39 3.51 -27.97
C ASP A 212 7.91 4.48 -29.05
N ARG A 213 8.16 5.74 -28.70
CA ARG A 213 8.79 6.70 -29.61
C ARG A 213 10.28 6.45 -29.75
N PHE A 214 10.96 6.00 -28.70
CA PHE A 214 12.38 5.65 -28.77
C PHE A 214 12.63 4.45 -29.69
N TRP A 215 11.71 3.48 -29.74
CA TRP A 215 11.75 2.39 -30.73
C TRP A 215 11.76 2.86 -32.18
N LYS A 216 11.18 4.03 -32.49
CA LYS A 216 11.14 4.57 -33.86
C LYS A 216 12.44 5.25 -34.30
N VAL A 217 13.41 5.38 -33.40
CA VAL A 217 14.70 6.03 -33.66
C VAL A 217 15.78 4.94 -33.75
N PRO A 218 16.37 4.68 -34.93
CA PRO A 218 17.33 3.58 -35.12
C PRO A 218 18.54 3.63 -34.19
N ALA A 219 18.98 4.83 -33.81
CA ALA A 219 20.07 4.98 -32.83
C ALA A 219 19.66 4.54 -31.42
N PHE A 220 18.42 4.81 -31.00
CA PHE A 220 17.94 4.45 -29.66
C PHE A 220 17.61 2.97 -29.58
N GLU A 221 16.99 2.40 -30.61
CA GLU A 221 16.80 0.95 -30.72
C GLU A 221 18.13 0.20 -30.61
N LYS A 222 19.18 0.70 -31.26
CA LYS A 222 20.50 0.05 -31.26
C LYS A 222 21.27 0.15 -29.94
N TRP A 223 21.12 1.26 -29.21
CA TRP A 223 21.99 1.59 -28.08
C TRP A 223 21.29 1.64 -26.71
N LEU A 224 19.96 1.74 -26.66
CA LEU A 224 19.20 1.77 -25.42
C LEU A 224 18.56 0.40 -25.13
N PRO A 225 18.54 -0.04 -23.86
CA PRO A 225 17.91 -1.30 -23.47
C PRO A 225 16.38 -1.14 -23.34
N LEU A 226 15.69 -0.82 -24.45
CA LEU A 226 14.27 -0.47 -24.46
C LEU A 226 13.35 -1.62 -24.00
N GLU A 227 13.75 -2.87 -24.20
CA GLU A 227 13.04 -4.07 -23.72
C GLU A 227 13.20 -4.30 -22.21
N SER A 228 14.15 -3.61 -21.56
CA SER A 228 14.45 -3.86 -20.15
C SER A 228 13.44 -3.18 -19.23
N HIS A 229 12.84 -3.96 -18.33
CA HIS A 229 12.03 -3.43 -17.22
C HIS A 229 12.78 -2.39 -16.39
N TRP A 230 14.11 -2.50 -16.26
CA TRP A 230 14.93 -1.52 -15.56
C TRP A 230 14.99 -0.16 -16.28
N PHE A 231 14.93 -0.17 -17.62
CA PHE A 231 14.86 1.07 -18.40
C PHE A 231 13.52 1.77 -18.18
N MET A 232 12.42 1.00 -18.23
CA MET A 232 11.08 1.51 -17.91
C MET A 232 11.01 2.08 -16.50
N LEU A 233 11.55 1.37 -15.50
CA LEU A 233 11.67 1.86 -14.12
C LEU A 233 12.48 3.15 -14.05
N GLY A 234 13.59 3.25 -14.79
CA GLY A 234 14.41 4.46 -14.86
C GLY A 234 13.63 5.67 -15.40
N VAL A 235 12.89 5.50 -16.49
CA VAL A 235 12.02 6.54 -17.05
C VAL A 235 10.91 6.90 -16.07
N GLY A 236 10.28 5.91 -15.43
CA GLY A 236 9.29 6.12 -14.37
C GLY A 236 9.83 6.96 -13.21
N TRP A 237 11.04 6.67 -12.73
CA TRP A 237 11.70 7.49 -11.71
C TRP A 237 11.92 8.93 -12.16
N VAL A 238 12.33 9.16 -13.41
CA VAL A 238 12.47 10.52 -13.95
C VAL A 238 11.13 11.25 -13.91
N LEU A 239 10.04 10.60 -14.30
CA LEU A 239 8.70 11.17 -14.24
C LEU A 239 8.24 11.43 -12.79
N ILE A 240 8.55 10.55 -11.83
CA ILE A 240 8.30 10.78 -10.40
C ILE A 240 9.09 12.00 -9.91
N TRP A 241 10.37 12.13 -10.29
CA TRP A 241 11.20 13.29 -9.96
C TRP A 241 10.65 14.60 -10.52
N ILE A 242 9.92 14.56 -11.63
CA ILE A 242 9.17 15.70 -12.18
C ILE A 242 7.87 15.93 -11.41
N ALA A 243 7.17 14.87 -11.00
CA ALA A 243 5.92 14.98 -10.23
C ALA A 243 6.13 15.60 -8.83
N ILE A 244 7.25 15.31 -8.17
CA ILE A 244 7.57 15.84 -6.83
C ILE A 244 7.50 17.37 -6.75
N PRO A 245 8.21 18.17 -7.59
CA PRO A 245 8.13 19.63 -7.54
C PRO A 245 6.79 20.18 -8.02
N LEU A 246 6.04 19.44 -8.86
CA LEU A 246 4.74 19.85 -9.38
C LEU A 246 3.60 19.70 -8.35
N PHE A 247 3.60 18.60 -7.60
CA PHE A 247 2.49 18.20 -6.73
C PHE A 247 2.86 18.07 -5.24
N GLY A 248 4.14 17.85 -4.92
CA GLY A 248 4.60 17.60 -3.55
C GLY A 248 4.43 18.77 -2.58
N TRP A 249 4.15 19.98 -3.07
CA TRP A 249 3.81 21.13 -2.21
C TRP A 249 2.50 20.93 -1.45
N VAL A 250 1.58 20.08 -1.95
CA VAL A 250 0.30 19.78 -1.28
C VAL A 250 0.55 19.10 0.07
N GLU A 251 1.55 18.23 0.16
CA GLU A 251 1.94 17.57 1.41
C GLU A 251 2.50 18.56 2.44
N ASP A 252 3.25 19.57 1.99
CA ASP A 252 3.74 20.63 2.89
C ASP A 252 2.58 21.45 3.45
N VAL A 253 1.58 21.78 2.61
CA VAL A 253 0.37 22.50 3.03
C VAL A 253 -0.45 21.66 4.01
N ALA A 254 -0.67 20.37 3.72
CA ALA A 254 -1.36 19.44 4.61
C ALA A 254 -0.63 19.31 5.97
N ALA A 255 0.70 19.35 5.96
CA ALA A 255 1.54 19.34 7.16
C ALA A 255 1.65 20.71 7.87
N ARG A 256 0.93 21.75 7.41
CA ARG A 256 1.02 23.14 7.90
C ARG A 256 2.44 23.71 7.88
N LYS A 257 3.27 23.28 6.93
CA LYS A 257 4.62 23.79 6.69
C LYS A 257 4.61 24.77 5.51
N LYS A 258 5.65 25.61 5.41
CA LYS A 258 5.83 26.48 4.23
C LYS A 258 6.04 25.59 2.99
N PRO A 259 5.34 25.84 1.87
CA PRO A 259 5.49 25.04 0.66
C PRO A 259 6.91 25.13 0.13
N ARG A 260 7.58 23.98 -0.06
CA ARG A 260 8.90 23.91 -0.67
C ARG A 260 8.81 23.10 -1.95
N ARG A 261 9.23 23.69 -3.08
CA ARG A 261 9.30 22.99 -4.37
C ARG A 261 10.37 21.90 -4.38
N PHE A 262 11.38 22.04 -3.53
CA PHE A 262 12.42 21.04 -3.31
C PHE A 262 12.60 20.81 -1.80
N PRO A 263 12.75 19.55 -1.37
CA PRO A 263 12.99 19.20 0.03
C PRO A 263 14.37 19.64 0.56
#